data_AF-A0A0W8DYA0-F1
#
_entry.id   AF-A0A0W8DYA0-F1
#
_cell.length_a   1.000
_cell.length_b   1.000
_cell.length_c   1.000
_cell.angle_alpha   90.00
_cell.angle_beta   90.00
_cell.angle_gamma   90.00
#
_symmetry.space_group_name_H-M   'P 1'
#
loop_
_entity.id
_entity.type
_entity.pdbx_description
1 polymer ?
#
loop_
_entity_poly.entity_id
_entity_poly.type
_entity_poly.pdbx_seq_one_letter_code
_entity_poly.pdbx_strand_id
1 'polypeptide(L)'
;MDSCKRDVLVVDIHKKYPLPEHGDPGGVLHLGVGDPALGFFIVNEVMYAGPLFSSYELMTPVDERLTDKEFKMKLPSMSAPEWTGQSYLRCIDDSSDEDDEGSSDRESEEDLSA
;
A
#
# COMPACT_ATOMS: atom_id res chain seq x y z
N MET A 1 -9.56 -3.52 -25.21
CA MET A 1 -9.98 -2.66 -24.07
C MET A 1 -8.72 -2.16 -23.40
N ASP A 2 -8.53 -0.84 -23.33
CA ASP A 2 -7.34 -0.20 -22.74
C ASP A 2 -7.52 0.10 -21.23
N SER A 3 -8.73 -0.11 -20.69
CA SER A 3 -9.13 0.24 -19.33
C SER A 3 -8.46 -0.57 -18.22
N CYS A 4 -7.84 -1.71 -18.55
CA CYS A 4 -7.14 -2.54 -17.57
C CYS A 4 -5.64 -2.22 -17.51
N LYS A 5 -5.14 -1.28 -18.30
CA LYS A 5 -3.74 -0.87 -18.21
C LYS A 5 -3.57 0.11 -17.06
N ARG A 6 -2.71 -0.26 -16.12
CA ARG A 6 -2.25 0.63 -15.04
C ARG A 6 -1.60 1.86 -15.66
N ASP A 7 -2.18 3.03 -15.39
CA ASP A 7 -1.63 4.30 -15.82
C ASP A 7 -1.44 5.21 -14.60
N VAL A 8 -0.21 5.66 -14.39
CA VAL A 8 0.15 6.54 -13.29
C VAL A 8 0.28 7.94 -13.86
N LEU A 9 -0.47 8.87 -13.29
CA LEU A 9 -0.38 10.28 -13.63
C LEU A 9 0.89 10.84 -12.99
N VAL A 10 1.79 11.38 -13.80
CA VAL A 10 3.07 11.92 -13.34
C VAL A 10 3.10 13.42 -13.54
N VAL A 11 3.56 14.14 -12.53
CA VAL A 11 3.80 15.58 -12.56
C VAL A 11 5.25 15.86 -12.20
N ASP A 12 5.90 16.72 -12.99
CA ASP A 12 7.28 17.12 -12.78
C ASP A 12 7.34 18.50 -12.12
N ILE A 13 7.98 18.60 -10.96
CA ILE A 13 8.30 19.86 -10.30
C ILE A 13 9.79 20.12 -10.46
N HIS A 14 10.13 21.19 -11.18
CA HIS A 14 11.51 21.62 -11.35
C HIS A 14 11.91 22.46 -10.13
N LYS A 15 12.81 21.93 -9.29
CA LYS A 15 13.45 22.74 -8.24
C LYS A 15 14.41 23.73 -8.92
N LYS A 16 14.63 24.88 -8.28
CA LYS A 16 15.45 25.98 -8.83
C LYS A 16 16.77 25.49 -9.41
N TYR A 17 17.27 26.22 -10.40
CA TYR A 17 18.57 26.01 -11.04
C TYR A 17 19.66 25.83 -9.97
N PRO A 18 20.60 24.89 -10.15
CA PRO A 18 21.72 24.71 -9.23
C PRO A 18 22.35 26.05 -8.93
N LEU A 19 22.37 26.45 -7.65
CA LEU A 19 23.15 27.59 -7.19
C LEU A 19 24.37 27.00 -6.47
N PRO A 20 25.55 26.98 -7.12
CA PRO A 20 26.76 26.39 -6.54
C PRO A 20 27.12 26.96 -5.17
N GLU A 21 26.71 28.21 -4.92
CA GLU A 21 26.92 28.95 -3.67
C GLU A 21 26.18 28.36 -2.47
N HIS A 22 25.11 27.57 -2.70
CA HIS A 22 24.26 27.00 -1.65
C HIS A 22 24.42 25.48 -1.51
N GLY A 23 25.28 24.85 -2.32
CA GLY A 23 25.47 23.39 -2.33
C GLY A 23 24.25 22.58 -2.78
N ASP A 24 23.21 23.23 -3.32
CA ASP A 24 22.03 22.58 -3.88
C ASP A 24 22.22 22.38 -5.39
N PRO A 25 22.37 21.13 -5.88
CA PRO A 25 22.50 20.85 -7.30
C PRO A 25 21.19 21.08 -8.09
N GLY A 26 20.09 21.41 -7.41
CA GLY A 26 18.77 21.44 -8.04
C GLY A 26 18.35 20.03 -8.47
N GLY A 27 17.19 19.93 -9.11
CA GLY A 27 16.68 18.64 -9.57
C GLY A 27 15.26 18.68 -10.07
N VAL A 28 14.83 17.57 -10.63
CA VAL A 28 13.44 17.33 -11.04
C VAL A 28 12.81 16.39 -10.02
N LEU A 29 11.70 16.83 -9.43
CA LEU A 29 10.89 16.00 -8.57
C LEU A 29 9.71 15.45 -9.37
N HIS A 30 9.70 14.14 -9.57
CA HIS A 30 8.63 13.41 -10.22
C HIS A 30 7.63 12.91 -9.17
N LEU A 31 6.39 13.39 -9.25
CA LEU A 31 5.28 12.97 -8.40
C LEU A 31 4.30 12.13 -9.21
N GLY A 32 4.14 10.86 -8.82
CA GLY A 32 3.22 9.92 -9.45
C GLY A 32 1.99 9.66 -8.57
N VAL A 33 0.80 9.64 -9.17
CA VAL A 33 -0.46 9.20 -8.53
C VAL A 33 -1.13 8.17 -9.42
N GLY A 34 -1.50 7.01 -8.87
CA GLY A 34 -1.98 5.92 -9.72
C GLY A 34 -2.92 4.93 -9.08
N ASP A 35 -2.43 4.16 -8.11
CA ASP A 35 -3.15 2.97 -7.67
C ASP A 35 -4.30 3.36 -6.76
N PRO A 36 -5.56 3.10 -7.15
CA PRO A 36 -6.69 3.34 -6.28
C PRO A 36 -6.71 2.26 -5.20
N ALA A 37 -6.82 2.70 -3.95
CA ALA A 37 -7.13 1.88 -2.79
C ALA A 37 -8.47 2.34 -2.20
N LEU A 38 -9.19 1.44 -1.55
CA LEU A 38 -10.37 1.82 -0.76
C LEU A 38 -9.92 2.06 0.69
N GLY A 39 -10.04 3.29 1.15
CA GLY A 39 -9.73 3.70 2.52
C GLY A 39 -10.95 3.65 3.41
N PHE A 40 -10.77 3.20 4.65
CA PHE A 40 -11.76 3.26 5.72
C PHE A 40 -11.15 3.96 6.93
N PHE A 41 -11.82 4.99 7.42
CA PHE A 41 -11.36 5.79 8.56
C PHE A 41 -12.48 5.88 9.59
N ILE A 42 -12.17 5.62 10.86
CA ILE A 42 -13.13 5.76 11.96
C ILE A 42 -12.71 6.97 12.79
N VAL A 43 -13.55 7.99 12.85
CA VAL A 43 -13.33 9.21 13.64
C VAL A 43 -14.57 9.48 14.46
N ASN A 44 -14.43 9.53 15.79
CA ASN A 44 -15.56 9.73 16.72
C ASN A 44 -16.73 8.77 16.46
N GLU A 45 -16.44 7.47 16.32
CA GLU A 45 -17.43 6.41 16.05
C GLU A 45 -18.15 6.53 14.68
N VAL A 46 -17.74 7.48 13.83
CA VAL A 46 -18.25 7.62 12.46
C VAL A 46 -17.26 7.03 11.47
N MET A 47 -17.75 6.17 10.57
CA MET A 47 -16.98 5.56 9.49
C MET A 47 -17.04 6.41 8.21
N TYR A 48 -15.87 6.72 7.67
CA TYR A 48 -15.68 7.36 6.37
C TYR A 48 -15.03 6.35 5.44
N ALA A 49 -15.64 6.12 4.27
CA ALA A 49 -15.10 5.24 3.25
C ALA A 49 -14.96 6.01 1.93
N GLY A 50 -13.87 5.80 1.21
CA GLY A 50 -13.64 6.49 -0.05
C GLY A 50 -12.36 6.08 -0.76
N PRO A 51 -12.21 6.52 -2.02
CA PRO A 51 -11.00 6.26 -2.79
C PRO A 51 -9.80 7.01 -2.20
N LEU A 52 -8.71 6.29 -2.03
CA LEU A 52 -7.38 6.81 -1.78
C LEU A 52 -6.51 6.50 -2.99
N PHE A 53 -5.59 7.39 -3.35
CA PHE A 53 -4.64 7.12 -4.41
C PHE A 53 -3.25 6.98 -3.82
N SER A 54 -2.49 5.99 -4.30
CA SER A 54 -1.08 5.88 -3.98
C SER A 54 -0.31 7.10 -4.50
N SER A 55 0.66 7.58 -3.71
CA SER A 55 1.57 8.66 -4.09
C SER A 55 2.99 8.13 -4.17
N TYR A 56 3.67 8.40 -5.27
CA TYR A 56 5.08 8.04 -5.50
C TYR A 56 5.90 9.31 -5.69
N GLU A 57 7.06 9.36 -5.06
CA GLU A 57 7.98 10.50 -5.15
C GLU A 57 9.35 10.01 -5.60
N LEU A 58 9.91 10.64 -6.62
CA LEU A 58 11.25 10.36 -7.12
C LEU A 58 11.95 11.65 -7.49
N MET A 59 13.12 11.89 -6.90
CA MET A 59 13.97 13.01 -7.25
C MET A 59 15.09 12.55 -8.18
N THR A 60 15.28 13.26 -9.29
CA THR A 60 16.40 13.08 -10.21
C THR A 60 17.21 14.36 -10.34
N PRO A 61 18.47 14.27 -10.79
CA PRO A 61 19.27 15.43 -11.17
C PRO A 61 18.58 16.31 -12.21
N VAL A 62 18.98 17.58 -12.30
CA VAL A 62 18.32 18.58 -13.17
C VAL A 62 18.43 18.24 -14.66
N ASP A 63 19.44 17.48 -15.03
CA ASP A 63 19.74 17.01 -16.39
C ASP A 63 19.06 15.67 -16.73
N GLU A 64 18.44 14.99 -15.76
CA GLU A 64 17.80 13.69 -15.93
C GLU A 64 16.29 13.77 -15.66
N ARG A 65 15.55 14.35 -16.62
CA ARG A 65 14.08 14.30 -16.60
C ARG A 65 13.59 12.96 -17.15
N LEU A 66 12.85 12.22 -16.33
CA LEU A 66 12.24 10.95 -16.76
C LEU A 66 11.00 11.17 -17.62
N THR A 67 10.84 10.35 -18.64
CA THR A 67 9.57 10.15 -19.33
C THR A 67 8.62 9.31 -18.49
N ASP A 68 7.31 9.37 -18.77
CA ASP A 68 6.30 8.53 -18.09
C ASP A 68 6.65 7.03 -18.13
N LYS A 69 7.23 6.58 -19.24
CA LYS A 69 7.66 5.18 -19.39
C LYS A 69 8.82 4.84 -18.45
N GLU A 70 9.80 5.74 -18.33
CA GLU A 70 10.96 5.56 -17.44
C GLU A 70 10.56 5.66 -15.97
N PHE A 71 9.66 6.58 -15.63
CA PHE A 71 9.07 6.67 -14.30
C PHE A 71 8.34 5.37 -13.93
N LYS A 72 7.51 4.85 -14.85
CA LYS A 72 6.79 3.57 -14.66
C LYS A 72 7.72 2.39 -14.43
N MET A 73 8.88 2.35 -15.08
CA MET A 73 9.88 1.29 -14.85
C MET A 73 10.51 1.36 -13.45
N LYS A 74 10.53 2.53 -12.81
CA LYS A 74 11.05 2.70 -11.44
C LYS A 74 10.00 2.41 -10.36
N LEU A 75 8.70 2.43 -10.67
CA LEU A 75 7.62 2.16 -9.69
C LEU A 75 7.77 0.86 -8.88
N PRO A 76 8.19 -0.30 -9.43
CA PRO A 76 8.33 -1.53 -8.64
C PRO A 76 9.41 -1.44 -7.56
N SER A 77 10.38 -0.54 -7.72
CA SER A 77 11.43 -0.28 -6.73
C SER A 77 11.02 0.74 -5.67
N MET A 78 9.88 1.41 -5.85
CA MET A 78 9.35 2.37 -4.90
C MET A 78 8.42 1.65 -3.93
N SER A 79 8.80 1.64 -2.66
CA SER A 79 7.89 1.24 -1.60
C SER A 79 6.88 2.35 -1.35
N ALA A 80 5.61 2.00 -1.19
CA ALA A 80 4.66 2.91 -0.57
C ALA A 80 5.19 3.31 0.83
N PRO A 81 4.91 4.52 1.32
CA PRO A 81 5.32 4.93 2.66
C PRO A 81 4.89 3.90 3.72
N GLU A 82 5.73 3.61 4.71
CA GLU A 82 5.51 2.53 5.68
C GLU A 82 4.15 2.60 6.39
N TRP A 83 3.65 3.82 6.65
CA TRP A 83 2.35 4.06 7.27
C TRP A 83 1.17 3.51 6.45
N THR A 84 1.33 3.33 5.13
CA THR A 84 0.30 2.71 4.27
C THR A 84 0.21 1.19 4.46
N GLY A 85 1.30 0.54 4.88
CA GLY A 85 1.35 -0.89 5.19
C GLY A 85 0.73 -1.25 6.54
N GLN A 86 0.50 -0.25 7.40
CA GLN A 86 -0.19 -0.35 8.69
C GLN A 86 -1.71 -0.15 8.56
N SER A 87 -2.25 -0.19 7.33
CA SER A 87 -3.69 -0.16 7.11
C SER A 87 -4.37 -1.24 7.96
N TYR A 88 -5.40 -0.85 8.71
CA TYR A 88 -6.25 -1.71 9.54
C TYR A 88 -6.98 -2.83 8.76
N LEU A 89 -6.77 -2.93 7.44
CA LEU A 89 -7.44 -3.85 6.52
C LEU A 89 -6.49 -4.88 5.90
N ARG A 90 -5.25 -4.99 6.39
CA ARG A 90 -4.39 -6.08 5.95
C ARG A 90 -5.03 -7.38 6.43
N CYS A 91 -5.60 -8.17 5.52
CA CYS A 91 -6.03 -9.53 5.81
C CYS A 91 -4.82 -10.24 6.42
N ILE A 92 -4.93 -10.58 7.70
CA ILE A 92 -4.07 -11.60 8.30
C ILE A 92 -4.47 -12.86 7.55
N ASP A 93 -3.52 -13.48 6.84
CA ASP A 93 -3.72 -14.84 6.35
C ASP A 93 -3.89 -15.71 7.60
N ASP A 94 -5.14 -15.93 7.99
CA ASP A 94 -5.52 -16.84 9.06
C ASP A 94 -5.39 -18.27 8.51
N SER A 95 -4.16 -18.68 8.26
CA SER A 95 -3.80 -20.09 8.25
C SER A 95 -3.42 -20.48 9.67
N SER A 96 -4.39 -20.43 10.59
CA SER A 96 -4.31 -21.17 11.84
C SER A 96 -5.20 -22.40 11.67
N ASP A 97 -4.52 -23.53 11.59
CA ASP A 97 -5.03 -24.87 11.33
C ASP A 97 -6.25 -25.22 12.20
N GLU A 98 -7.30 -25.74 11.56
CA GLU A 98 -8.39 -26.42 12.26
C GLU A 98 -7.90 -27.77 12.79
N ASP A 99 -7.40 -27.78 14.02
CA ASP A 99 -7.29 -28.99 14.83
C ASP A 99 -8.13 -28.77 16.11
N ASP A 100 -9.38 -29.23 16.11
CA ASP A 100 -10.08 -29.53 17.36
C ASP A 100 -10.83 -30.87 17.27
N GLU A 101 -10.60 -31.69 18.29
CA GLU A 101 -10.89 -33.10 18.36
C GLU A 101 -12.34 -33.44 18.70
N GLY A 102 -12.74 -34.67 18.37
CA GLY A 102 -13.48 -35.48 19.34
C GLY A 102 -14.94 -35.78 19.00
N SER A 103 -15.19 -36.96 18.46
CA SER A 103 -16.44 -37.68 18.72
C SER A 103 -16.24 -39.18 18.51
N SER A 104 -16.26 -39.94 19.61
CA SER A 104 -16.79 -41.30 19.56
C SER A 104 -17.53 -41.59 20.86
N ASP A 105 -18.84 -41.51 20.77
CA ASP A 105 -19.82 -41.86 21.79
C ASP A 105 -19.68 -43.32 22.26
N ARG A 106 -19.71 -43.55 23.57
CA ARG A 106 -20.33 -44.73 24.20
C ARG A 106 -20.80 -44.40 25.62
N GLU A 107 -22.06 -44.02 25.74
CA GLU A 107 -22.83 -44.17 26.97
C GLU A 107 -23.54 -45.53 26.96
N SER A 108 -23.55 -46.23 28.10
CA SER A 108 -24.60 -47.11 28.67
C SER A 108 -23.93 -47.99 29.74
N GLU A 109 -24.41 -48.26 30.95
CA GLU A 109 -25.54 -47.86 31.79
C GLU A 109 -25.15 -48.33 33.22
N GLU A 110 -25.44 -47.49 34.22
CA GLU A 110 -26.04 -47.78 35.53
C GLU A 110 -25.78 -49.16 36.22
N ASP A 111 -25.23 -49.15 37.45
CA ASP A 111 -26.01 -49.57 38.63
C ASP A 111 -25.38 -49.12 39.98
N LEU A 112 -26.26 -48.88 40.94
CA LEU A 112 -26.11 -48.05 42.15
C LEU A 112 -25.59 -48.79 43.39
N SER A 113 -24.71 -48.11 44.13
CA SER A 113 -24.50 -48.06 45.60
C SER A 113 -24.67 -49.32 46.48
N ALA A 114 -23.58 -49.70 47.18
CA ALA A 114 -23.42 -49.73 48.65
C ALA A 114 -22.36 -50.76 49.08
#